data_AF-A0A355V9F5-F1
#
_entry.id   AF-A0A355V9F5-F1
#
_cell.length_a   1.000
_cell.length_b   1.000
_cell.length_c   1.000
_cell.angle_alpha   90.00
_cell.angle_beta   90.00
_cell.angle_gamma   90.00
#
_symmetry.space_group_name_H-M   'P 1'
#
loop_
_entity.id
_entity.type
_entity.pdbx_description
1 polymer ?
#
loop_
_entity_poly.entity_id
_entity_poly.type
_entity_poly.pdbx_seq_one_letter_code
_entity_poly.pdbx_strand_id
1 'polypeptide(L)'
;MQVTVVHNESWPMNRQLDGEAGELLRRTLEQRGIGFIPEANCVRFESDARGETVSTLLLADGRRLPCTTAVMALGIIPEVSLARQLDLVVERAIVVDKWLQTSDERVFALGECCQIESELFGLVAPIYQQADILSAVLLYKATTGAERISHDVDDHASVLPHYQRQPLPTRLKVSGVDVFSAGMMASPDNSAPLRSMAMRDGHTGHYRRLWWRGNQLVGAVMFGDIGDSSHYLRLIEEGCSADSSPATLLAPSTRVAS
;
A
#
# COMPACT_ATOMS: atom_id res chain seq x y z
N MET A 1 10.04 27.52 9.67
CA MET A 1 9.22 26.58 10.46
C MET A 1 9.99 25.27 10.57
N GLN A 2 10.16 24.73 11.76
CA GLN A 2 10.85 23.45 11.97
C GLN A 2 9.83 22.31 11.82
N VAL A 3 10.15 21.31 11.01
CA VAL A 3 9.28 20.14 10.79
C VAL A 3 10.04 18.89 11.22
N THR A 4 9.37 17.99 11.93
CA THR A 4 9.94 16.71 12.34
C THR A 4 8.92 15.61 12.16
N VAL A 5 9.32 14.55 11.46
CA VAL A 5 8.54 13.32 11.31
C VAL A 5 8.95 12.38 12.44
N VAL A 6 7.98 11.95 13.24
CA VAL A 6 8.16 10.90 14.24
C VAL A 6 7.57 9.63 13.66
N HIS A 7 8.36 8.57 13.59
CA HIS A 7 7.96 7.30 13.00
C HIS A 7 8.29 6.14 13.93
N ASN A 8 7.43 5.13 13.99
CA ASN A 8 7.62 3.99 14.88
C ASN A 8 8.61 2.95 14.35
N GLU A 9 9.05 3.09 13.10
CA GLU A 9 9.95 2.17 12.41
C GLU A 9 11.25 2.89 12.02
N SER A 10 12.25 2.14 11.58
CA SER A 10 13.60 2.69 11.36
C SER A 10 13.71 3.57 10.10
N TRP A 11 12.78 3.50 9.15
CA TRP A 11 12.76 4.33 7.92
C TRP A 11 11.34 4.71 7.47
N PRO A 12 11.16 5.83 6.73
CA PRO A 12 9.85 6.24 6.22
C PRO A 12 9.32 5.28 5.14
N MET A 13 7.99 5.20 5.02
CA MET A 13 7.31 4.32 4.04
C MET A 13 7.75 2.85 4.15
N ASN A 14 7.97 2.33 5.36
CA ASN A 14 8.49 0.99 5.60
C ASN A 14 7.61 -0.17 5.09
N ARG A 15 6.36 0.11 4.72
CA ARG A 15 5.47 -0.87 4.06
C ARG A 15 5.65 -0.91 2.55
N GLN A 16 6.26 0.13 1.96
CA GLN A 16 6.42 0.31 0.51
C GLN A 16 7.89 0.27 0.07
N LEU A 17 8.82 0.66 0.95
CA LEU A 17 10.25 0.72 0.68
C LEU A 17 11.00 -0.29 1.53
N ASP A 18 12.04 -0.87 0.94
CA ASP A 18 13.05 -1.57 1.70
C ASP A 18 13.98 -0.59 2.43
N GLY A 19 14.82 -1.12 3.33
CA GLY A 19 15.66 -0.29 4.20
C GLY A 19 16.62 0.64 3.45
N GLU A 20 17.14 0.22 2.29
CA GLU A 20 18.05 1.07 1.51
C GLU A 20 17.31 2.24 0.85
N ALA A 21 16.19 1.99 0.17
CA ALA A 21 15.39 3.07 -0.40
C ALA A 21 14.80 3.98 0.68
N GLY A 22 14.40 3.43 1.82
CA GLY A 22 13.91 4.18 2.97
C GLY A 22 14.97 5.11 3.57
N GLU A 23 16.21 4.64 3.69
CA GLU A 23 17.33 5.45 4.17
C GLU A 23 17.70 6.57 3.19
N LEU A 24 17.66 6.29 1.88
CA LEU A 24 17.84 7.33 0.86
C LEU A 24 16.76 8.40 0.98
N LEU A 25 15.48 8.00 1.12
CA LEU A 25 14.38 8.92 1.35
C LEU A 25 14.57 9.74 2.63
N ARG A 26 14.93 9.09 3.75
CA ARG A 26 15.20 9.77 5.03
C ARG A 26 16.26 10.87 4.86
N ARG A 27 17.41 10.54 4.27
CA ARG A 27 18.49 11.50 4.03
C ARG A 27 18.06 12.67 3.15
N THR A 28 17.29 12.39 2.09
CA THR A 28 16.78 13.45 1.22
C THR A 28 15.80 14.37 1.92
N LEU A 29 14.97 13.86 2.84
CA LEU A 29 14.09 14.68 3.68
C LEU A 29 14.90 15.53 4.66
N GLU A 30 15.92 14.95 5.30
CA GLU A 30 16.79 15.65 6.25
C GLU A 30 17.61 16.77 5.61
N GLN A 31 18.13 16.54 4.39
CA GLN A 31 18.82 17.56 3.60
C GLN A 31 17.92 18.77 3.28
N ARG A 32 16.60 18.60 3.34
CA ARG A 32 15.60 19.66 3.14
C ARG A 32 15.14 20.31 4.45
N GLY A 33 15.80 19.99 5.56
CA GLY A 33 15.49 20.54 6.88
C GLY A 33 14.32 19.86 7.59
N ILE A 34 13.87 18.69 7.12
CA ILE A 34 12.84 17.89 7.80
C ILE A 34 13.55 16.91 8.73
N GLY A 35 13.42 17.11 10.04
CA GLY A 35 13.94 16.15 11.02
C GLY A 35 13.21 14.82 10.94
N PHE A 36 13.91 13.72 11.24
CA PHE A 36 13.32 12.40 11.35
C PHE A 36 13.71 11.74 12.67
N ILE A 37 12.72 11.26 13.41
CA ILE A 37 12.93 10.51 14.65
C ILE A 37 12.40 9.08 14.40
N PRO A 38 13.30 8.12 14.08
CA PRO A 38 12.94 6.72 13.91
C PRO A 38 12.61 6.06 15.25
N GLU A 39 11.96 4.90 15.17
CA GLU A 39 11.75 3.97 16.30
C GLU A 39 11.13 4.64 17.53
N ALA A 40 10.30 5.64 17.29
CA ALA A 40 9.69 6.46 18.32
C ALA A 40 8.18 6.22 18.40
N ASN A 41 7.74 5.82 19.59
CA ASN A 41 6.32 5.64 19.89
C ASN A 41 5.78 6.88 20.60
N CYS A 42 4.81 7.54 19.98
CA CYS A 42 4.08 8.67 20.57
C CYS A 42 3.14 8.16 21.67
N VAL A 43 3.18 8.78 22.86
CA VAL A 43 2.32 8.40 24.00
C VAL A 43 1.15 9.36 24.16
N ARG A 44 1.44 10.65 24.25
CA ARG A 44 0.41 11.69 24.43
C ARG A 44 0.93 13.06 24.01
N PHE A 45 -0.01 13.93 23.70
CA PHE A 45 0.23 15.36 23.61
C PHE A 45 -0.06 16.03 24.95
N GLU A 46 0.72 17.04 25.28
CA GLU A 46 0.47 17.96 26.39
C GLU A 46 0.09 19.32 25.81
N SER A 47 -0.78 20.03 26.52
CA SER A 47 -1.25 21.36 26.14
C SER A 47 -0.39 22.47 26.74
N ASP A 48 -0.57 23.69 26.26
CA ASP A 48 -0.05 24.89 26.91
C ASP A 48 -0.69 25.14 28.30
N ALA A 49 -0.24 26.19 29.00
CA ALA A 49 -0.75 26.54 30.32
C ALA A 49 -2.25 26.89 30.35
N ARG A 50 -2.86 27.21 29.20
CA ARG A 50 -4.29 27.51 29.07
C ARG A 50 -5.12 26.29 28.72
N GLY A 51 -4.47 25.21 28.28
CA GLY A 51 -5.15 23.99 27.82
C GLY A 51 -5.69 24.09 26.40
N GLU A 52 -5.31 25.12 25.62
CA GLU A 52 -5.96 25.43 24.33
C GLU A 52 -5.19 24.85 23.14
N THR A 53 -3.86 24.87 23.18
CA THR A 53 -3.02 24.41 22.07
C THR A 53 -2.05 23.33 22.51
N VAL A 54 -1.63 22.47 21.57
CA VAL A 54 -0.54 21.51 21.81
C VAL A 54 0.75 22.27 22.08
N SER A 55 1.51 21.83 23.08
CA SER A 55 2.81 22.40 23.43
C SER A 55 3.95 21.39 23.34
N THR A 56 3.66 20.12 23.64
CA THR A 56 4.66 19.06 23.74
C THR A 56 4.11 17.71 23.29
N LEU A 57 4.92 16.94 22.58
CA LEU A 57 4.71 15.50 22.35
C LEU A 57 5.60 14.70 23.32
N LEU A 58 5.00 13.78 24.07
CA LEU A 58 5.73 12.81 24.90
C LEU A 58 5.90 11.49 24.14
N LEU A 59 7.14 11.01 24.10
CA LEU A 59 7.49 9.70 23.55
C LEU A 59 7.58 8.63 24.66
N ALA A 60 7.45 7.36 24.28
CA ALA A 60 7.47 6.22 25.20
C ALA A 60 8.81 6.05 25.93
N ASP A 61 9.91 6.55 25.34
CA ASP A 61 11.24 6.57 25.94
C ASP A 61 11.47 7.77 26.90
N GLY A 62 10.44 8.56 27.15
CA GLY A 62 10.47 9.72 28.03
C GLY A 62 10.93 11.03 27.38
N ARG A 63 11.36 11.02 26.11
CA ARG A 63 11.69 12.26 25.39
C ARG A 63 10.45 13.15 25.26
N ARG A 64 10.67 14.46 25.43
CA ARG A 64 9.67 15.51 25.33
C ARG A 64 10.03 16.43 24.17
N LEU A 65 9.19 16.48 23.16
CA LEU A 65 9.43 17.24 21.94
C LEU A 65 8.52 18.48 21.91
N PRO A 66 9.07 19.70 21.93
CA PRO A 66 8.27 20.92 21.75
C PRO A 66 7.53 20.87 20.41
N CYS A 67 6.22 21.10 20.44
CA CYS A 67 5.37 20.98 19.27
C CYS A 67 4.15 21.90 19.42
N THR A 68 4.01 22.86 18.51
CA THR A 68 2.86 23.78 18.46
C THR A 68 1.80 23.37 17.44
N THR A 69 2.10 22.36 16.61
CA THR A 69 1.20 21.85 15.58
C THR A 69 1.53 20.39 15.30
N ALA A 70 0.55 19.51 15.47
CA ALA A 70 0.68 18.09 15.20
C ALA A 70 -0.18 17.70 14.00
N VAL A 71 0.41 16.95 13.07
CA VAL A 71 -0.32 16.28 11.98
C VAL A 71 -0.24 14.78 12.22
N MET A 72 -1.38 14.14 12.45
CA MET A 72 -1.43 12.70 12.67
C MET A 72 -1.67 11.98 11.34
N ALA A 73 -0.70 11.17 10.93
CA ALA A 73 -0.77 10.34 9.72
C ALA A 73 -0.51 8.86 10.08
N LEU A 74 -1.28 8.35 11.04
CA LEU A 74 -1.07 7.03 11.68
C LEU A 74 -1.91 5.90 11.04
N GLY A 75 -2.48 6.16 9.87
CA GLY A 75 -3.44 5.27 9.21
C GLY A 75 -4.89 5.57 9.61
N ILE A 76 -5.79 4.73 9.11
CA ILE A 76 -7.25 4.84 9.30
C ILE A 76 -7.77 3.57 9.99
N ILE A 77 -8.95 3.69 10.60
CA ILE A 77 -9.67 2.57 11.21
C ILE A 77 -10.96 2.37 10.39
N PRO A 78 -11.28 1.14 9.95
CA PRO A 78 -12.53 0.86 9.25
C PRO A 78 -13.75 1.25 10.09
N GLU A 79 -14.66 2.01 9.50
CA GLU A 79 -15.92 2.40 10.16
C GLU A 79 -16.97 1.31 9.97
N VAL A 80 -17.35 0.66 11.08
CA VAL A 80 -18.18 -0.56 11.08
C VAL A 80 -19.38 -0.49 12.02
N SER A 81 -19.67 0.68 12.61
CA SER A 81 -20.74 0.81 13.62
C SER A 81 -22.10 0.39 13.08
N LEU A 82 -22.47 0.83 11.87
CA LEU A 82 -23.74 0.46 11.23
C LEU A 82 -23.83 -1.03 10.96
N ALA A 83 -22.75 -1.65 10.47
CA ALA A 83 -22.72 -3.08 10.19
C ALA A 83 -22.95 -3.91 11.46
N ARG A 84 -22.34 -3.50 12.59
CA ARG A 84 -22.58 -4.13 13.89
C ARG A 84 -24.02 -3.97 14.38
N GLN A 85 -24.65 -2.82 14.15
CA GLN A 85 -26.05 -2.59 14.51
C GLN A 85 -27.02 -3.44 13.68
N LEU A 86 -26.60 -3.85 12.48
CA LEU A 86 -27.36 -4.70 11.57
C LEU A 86 -27.01 -6.20 11.72
N ASP A 87 -26.25 -6.57 12.76
CA ASP A 87 -25.78 -7.94 13.00
C ASP A 87 -25.02 -8.56 11.79
N LEU A 88 -24.37 -7.72 10.98
CA LEU A 88 -23.49 -8.18 9.91
C LEU A 88 -22.18 -8.72 10.49
N VAL A 89 -21.57 -9.68 9.79
CA VAL A 89 -20.26 -10.23 10.19
C VAL A 89 -19.18 -9.15 10.05
N VAL A 90 -18.53 -8.84 11.18
CA VAL A 90 -17.45 -7.86 11.28
C VAL A 90 -16.27 -8.49 11.99
N GLU A 91 -15.08 -8.37 11.41
CA GLU A 91 -13.81 -8.71 12.05
C GLU A 91 -12.98 -7.43 12.27
N ARG A 92 -11.93 -7.21 11.47
CA ARG A 92 -11.19 -5.95 11.44
C ARG A 92 -11.93 -4.89 10.63
N ALA A 93 -12.75 -5.32 9.67
CA ALA A 93 -13.69 -4.49 8.92
C ALA A 93 -14.97 -5.29 8.62
N ILE A 94 -15.89 -4.75 7.81
CA ILE A 94 -17.09 -5.47 7.35
C ILE A 94 -16.63 -6.63 6.46
N VAL A 95 -16.94 -7.86 6.85
CA VAL A 95 -16.55 -9.04 6.07
C VAL A 95 -17.44 -9.12 4.84
N VAL A 96 -16.80 -9.19 3.68
CA VAL A 96 -17.46 -9.38 2.38
C VAL A 96 -16.77 -10.47 1.58
N ASP A 97 -17.51 -11.08 0.66
CA ASP A 97 -16.96 -12.01 -0.32
C ASP A 97 -16.25 -11.29 -1.49
N LYS A 98 -15.79 -12.04 -2.49
CA LYS A 98 -15.11 -11.49 -3.68
C LYS A 98 -16.03 -10.69 -4.61
N TRP A 99 -17.34 -10.70 -4.37
CA TRP A 99 -18.36 -9.92 -5.08
C TRP A 99 -18.93 -8.79 -4.20
N LEU A 100 -18.29 -8.52 -3.06
CA LEU A 100 -18.61 -7.45 -2.11
C LEU A 100 -19.93 -7.65 -1.34
N GLN A 101 -20.47 -8.87 -1.35
CA GLN A 101 -21.66 -9.24 -0.61
C GLN A 101 -21.30 -9.47 0.86
N THR A 102 -22.08 -8.89 1.77
CA THR A 102 -21.92 -9.11 3.22
C THR A 102 -22.58 -10.42 3.66
N SER A 103 -22.67 -10.66 4.96
CA SER A 103 -23.44 -11.79 5.51
C SER A 103 -24.97 -11.69 5.31
N ASP A 104 -25.52 -10.50 5.03
CA ASP A 104 -26.90 -10.36 4.51
C ASP A 104 -26.83 -10.25 2.98
N GLU A 105 -27.59 -11.10 2.29
CA GLU A 105 -27.52 -11.24 0.84
C GLU A 105 -27.99 -10.01 0.06
N ARG A 106 -28.67 -9.08 0.74
CA ARG A 106 -29.19 -7.84 0.17
C ARG A 106 -28.30 -6.65 0.48
N VAL A 107 -27.27 -6.83 1.33
CA VAL A 107 -26.38 -5.77 1.77
C VAL A 107 -24.99 -6.00 1.21
N PHE A 108 -24.43 -4.94 0.63
CA PHE A 108 -23.09 -4.92 0.06
C PHE A 108 -22.28 -3.83 0.77
N ALA A 109 -20.98 -4.01 0.83
CA ALA A 109 -20.06 -2.98 1.32
C ALA A 109 -18.94 -2.78 0.29
N LEU A 110 -18.51 -1.54 0.10
CA LEU A 110 -17.35 -1.20 -0.73
C LEU A 110 -16.46 -0.17 -0.01
N GLY A 111 -15.20 -0.11 -0.40
CA GLY A 111 -14.21 0.84 0.11
C GLY A 111 -13.41 0.32 1.29
N GLU A 112 -12.86 1.26 2.07
CA GLU A 112 -11.94 0.97 3.18
C GLU A 112 -12.64 0.36 4.40
N CYS A 113 -13.98 0.37 4.43
CA CYS A 113 -14.76 -0.31 5.47
C CYS A 113 -14.87 -1.83 5.24
N CYS A 114 -14.31 -2.36 4.15
CA CYS A 114 -14.44 -3.76 3.76
C CYS A 114 -13.19 -4.58 4.12
N GLN A 115 -13.45 -5.84 4.44
CA GLN A 115 -12.45 -6.89 4.54
C GLN A 115 -12.83 -8.00 3.56
N ILE A 116 -12.01 -8.22 2.55
CA ILE A 116 -12.12 -9.35 1.61
C ILE A 116 -11.06 -10.37 2.03
N GLU A 117 -11.49 -11.59 2.41
CA GLU A 117 -10.61 -12.59 3.02
C GLU A 117 -9.86 -12.00 4.24
N SER A 118 -8.52 -11.93 4.19
CA SER A 118 -7.68 -11.33 5.23
C SER A 118 -7.15 -9.94 4.86
N GLU A 119 -7.68 -9.31 3.82
CA GLU A 119 -7.19 -8.04 3.28
C GLU A 119 -8.00 -6.84 3.77
N LEU A 120 -7.29 -5.74 4.03
CA LEU A 120 -7.86 -4.43 4.34
C LEU A 120 -7.32 -3.42 3.33
N PHE A 121 -8.13 -2.40 3.04
CA PHE A 121 -7.82 -1.41 2.01
C PHE A 121 -7.53 -0.05 2.65
N GLY A 122 -6.52 0.63 2.12
CA GLY A 122 -6.12 1.99 2.53
C GLY A 122 -5.60 2.82 1.36
N LEU A 123 -6.00 2.44 0.15
CA LEU A 123 -5.60 3.04 -1.11
C LEU A 123 -6.84 3.12 -2.01
N VAL A 124 -6.88 4.14 -2.87
CA VAL A 124 -7.99 4.36 -3.80
C VAL A 124 -8.01 3.33 -4.94
N ALA A 125 -6.84 2.86 -5.39
CA ALA A 125 -6.75 1.96 -6.55
C ALA A 125 -7.56 0.65 -6.40
N PRO A 126 -7.47 -0.11 -5.29
CA PRO A 126 -8.35 -1.26 -5.04
C PRO A 126 -9.84 -0.93 -5.08
N ILE A 127 -10.22 0.28 -4.67
CA ILE A 127 -11.62 0.68 -4.54
C ILE A 127 -12.26 0.88 -5.92
N TYR A 128 -11.49 1.22 -6.95
CA TYR A 128 -12.01 1.24 -8.33
C TYR A 128 -12.42 -0.16 -8.79
N GLN A 129 -11.59 -1.17 -8.56
CA GLN A 129 -11.94 -2.56 -8.86
C GLN A 129 -13.18 -3.00 -8.08
N GLN A 130 -13.29 -2.62 -6.81
CA GLN A 130 -14.47 -2.88 -6.00
C GLN A 130 -15.73 -2.25 -6.59
N ALA A 131 -15.65 -0.98 -7.03
CA ALA A 131 -16.77 -0.29 -7.65
C ALA A 131 -17.21 -0.96 -8.96
N ASP A 132 -16.25 -1.36 -9.80
CA ASP A 132 -16.53 -2.08 -11.06
C ASP A 132 -17.25 -3.41 -10.78
N ILE A 133 -16.76 -4.18 -9.80
CA ILE A 133 -17.37 -5.44 -9.37
C ILE A 133 -18.79 -5.23 -8.86
N LEU A 134 -18.98 -4.31 -7.91
CA LEU A 134 -20.29 -4.08 -7.31
C LEU A 134 -21.29 -3.60 -8.35
N SER A 135 -20.86 -2.76 -9.30
CA SER A 135 -21.73 -2.29 -10.37
C SER A 135 -22.24 -3.45 -11.25
N ALA A 136 -21.37 -4.39 -11.61
CA ALA A 136 -21.74 -5.57 -12.39
C ALA A 136 -22.67 -6.50 -11.60
N VAL A 137 -22.37 -6.70 -10.31
CA VAL A 137 -23.20 -7.50 -9.38
C VAL A 137 -24.61 -6.93 -9.27
N LEU A 138 -24.74 -5.61 -9.03
CA LEU A 138 -26.04 -4.96 -8.90
C LEU A 138 -26.85 -5.00 -10.20
N LEU A 139 -26.21 -4.80 -11.35
CA LEU A 139 -26.86 -4.91 -12.65
C LEU A 139 -27.37 -6.33 -12.93
N TYR A 140 -26.55 -7.33 -12.60
CA TYR A 140 -26.93 -8.73 -12.75
C TYR A 140 -28.14 -9.08 -11.87
N LYS A 141 -28.15 -8.68 -10.60
CA LYS A 141 -29.29 -8.91 -9.69
C LYS A 141 -30.56 -8.21 -10.20
N ALA A 142 -30.44 -6.98 -10.70
CA ALA A 142 -31.58 -6.23 -11.23
C ALA A 142 -32.18 -6.85 -12.50
N THR A 143 -31.37 -7.49 -13.34
CA THR A 143 -31.81 -8.08 -14.63
C THR A 143 -32.29 -9.52 -14.49
N THR A 144 -31.75 -10.28 -13.55
CA THR A 144 -32.07 -11.72 -13.35
C THR A 144 -33.01 -11.99 -12.19
N GLY A 145 -33.12 -11.06 -11.23
CA GLY A 145 -33.82 -11.29 -9.96
C GLY A 145 -33.05 -12.17 -8.98
N ALA A 146 -31.77 -12.45 -9.22
CA ALA A 146 -30.96 -13.31 -8.37
C ALA A 146 -30.77 -12.73 -6.95
N GLU A 147 -31.10 -13.50 -5.91
CA GLU A 147 -30.90 -13.11 -4.50
C GLU A 147 -29.48 -13.39 -4.00
N ARG A 148 -28.80 -14.42 -4.52
CA ARG A 148 -27.37 -14.70 -4.26
C ARG A 148 -26.54 -14.66 -5.53
N ILE A 149 -25.27 -14.29 -5.38
CA ILE A 149 -24.25 -14.64 -6.37
C ILE A 149 -23.79 -16.07 -6.04
N SER A 150 -24.12 -17.05 -6.88
CA SER A 150 -23.70 -18.43 -6.64
C SER A 150 -22.18 -18.55 -6.76
N HIS A 151 -21.55 -19.19 -5.78
CA HIS A 151 -20.11 -19.49 -5.82
C HIS A 151 -19.78 -20.75 -6.64
N ASP A 152 -20.79 -21.42 -7.19
CA ASP A 152 -20.59 -22.57 -8.06
C ASP A 152 -19.90 -22.12 -9.35
N VAL A 153 -18.71 -22.68 -9.53
CA VAL A 153 -17.70 -22.27 -10.52
C VAL A 153 -18.19 -22.46 -11.96
N ASP A 154 -19.25 -23.25 -12.15
CA ASP A 154 -19.63 -23.74 -13.48
C ASP A 154 -20.78 -22.96 -14.16
N ASP A 155 -21.61 -22.17 -13.45
CA ASP A 155 -22.78 -21.50 -14.07
C ASP A 155 -22.77 -19.96 -14.01
N HIS A 156 -22.19 -19.34 -12.97
CA HIS A 156 -22.22 -17.87 -12.81
C HIS A 156 -20.85 -17.22 -12.51
N ALA A 157 -19.89 -17.97 -11.98
CA ALA A 157 -18.52 -17.47 -11.71
C ALA A 157 -17.78 -17.06 -13.00
N SER A 158 -18.19 -17.59 -14.16
CA SER A 158 -17.63 -17.22 -15.46
C SER A 158 -18.16 -15.88 -16.01
N VAL A 159 -19.22 -15.29 -15.43
CA VAL A 159 -19.90 -14.11 -15.99
C VAL A 159 -19.61 -12.83 -15.22
N LEU A 160 -19.47 -12.89 -13.89
CA LEU A 160 -19.28 -11.69 -13.07
C LEU A 160 -17.81 -11.47 -12.69
N PRO A 161 -17.30 -10.23 -12.80
CA PRO A 161 -16.00 -9.89 -12.26
C PRO A 161 -16.00 -10.11 -10.73
N HIS A 162 -14.87 -10.54 -10.21
CA HIS A 162 -14.65 -10.76 -8.77
C HIS A 162 -13.33 -10.13 -8.35
N TYR A 163 -13.18 -9.87 -7.05
CA TYR A 163 -11.99 -9.23 -6.53
C TYR A 163 -10.78 -10.14 -6.70
N GLN A 164 -9.75 -9.56 -7.33
CA GLN A 164 -8.45 -10.19 -7.50
C GLN A 164 -7.41 -9.22 -6.96
N ARG A 165 -6.60 -9.67 -6.00
CA ARG A 165 -5.50 -8.87 -5.47
C ARG A 165 -4.54 -8.49 -6.60
N GLN A 166 -4.34 -7.19 -6.77
CA GLN A 166 -3.38 -6.65 -7.74
C GLN A 166 -2.16 -6.06 -7.03
N PRO A 167 -0.97 -6.11 -7.65
CA PRO A 167 0.21 -5.41 -7.15
C PRO A 167 -0.05 -3.90 -7.18
N LEU A 168 -0.25 -3.28 -6.02
CA LEU A 168 -0.57 -1.85 -5.96
C LEU A 168 0.69 -1.00 -6.15
N PRO A 169 0.80 -0.21 -7.24
CA PRO A 169 1.90 0.71 -7.38
C PRO A 169 1.71 1.87 -6.41
N THR A 170 2.77 2.19 -5.66
CA THR A 170 2.85 3.44 -4.89
C THR A 170 3.89 4.33 -5.53
N ARG A 171 3.53 5.60 -5.76
CA ARG A 171 4.46 6.63 -6.21
C ARG A 171 4.41 7.80 -5.25
N LEU A 172 5.57 8.21 -4.74
CA LEU A 172 5.67 9.42 -3.93
C LEU A 172 5.77 10.63 -4.85
N LYS A 173 4.91 11.62 -4.65
CA LYS A 173 4.94 12.91 -5.36
C LYS A 173 5.44 14.01 -4.43
N VAL A 174 6.73 13.98 -4.12
CA VAL A 174 7.41 15.07 -3.42
C VAL A 174 8.36 15.71 -4.42
N SER A 175 8.34 17.05 -4.54
CA SER A 175 9.18 17.76 -5.51
C SER A 175 10.64 17.32 -5.38
N GLY A 176 11.26 16.83 -6.45
CA GLY A 176 12.66 16.37 -6.46
C GLY A 176 12.95 15.09 -5.67
N VAL A 177 11.93 14.31 -5.28
CA VAL A 177 12.10 12.93 -4.78
C VAL A 177 11.15 12.03 -5.54
N ASP A 178 11.71 11.24 -6.45
CA ASP A 178 10.98 10.24 -7.19
C ASP A 178 11.16 8.89 -6.52
N VAL A 179 10.05 8.30 -6.09
CA VAL A 179 10.01 6.97 -5.46
C VAL A 179 8.89 6.17 -6.07
N PHE A 180 9.18 4.93 -6.40
CA PHE A 180 8.21 3.97 -6.90
C PHE A 180 8.36 2.63 -6.17
N SER A 181 7.24 1.99 -5.86
CA SER A 181 7.20 0.61 -5.39
C SER A 181 6.01 -0.11 -5.97
N ALA A 182 6.15 -1.38 -6.35
CA ALA A 182 5.04 -2.22 -6.76
C ALA A 182 5.27 -3.67 -6.34
N GLY A 183 4.17 -4.40 -6.16
CA GLY A 183 4.21 -5.82 -5.79
C GLY A 183 4.66 -6.06 -4.36
N MET A 184 5.21 -7.23 -4.11
CA MET A 184 5.35 -7.82 -2.78
C MET A 184 6.83 -7.95 -2.40
N MET A 185 7.25 -7.19 -1.38
CA MET A 185 8.60 -7.28 -0.81
C MET A 185 8.75 -8.43 0.21
N ALA A 186 7.63 -8.89 0.77
CA ALA A 186 7.55 -10.02 1.70
C ALA A 186 6.26 -10.80 1.44
N SER A 187 6.36 -12.12 1.24
CA SER A 187 5.19 -12.96 0.98
C SER A 187 4.91 -13.92 2.13
N PRO A 188 3.64 -14.15 2.50
CA PRO A 188 3.26 -15.22 3.41
C PRO A 188 3.37 -16.61 2.77
N ASP A 189 3.54 -16.70 1.45
CA ASP A 189 3.63 -17.96 0.72
C ASP A 189 5.09 -18.43 0.58
N ASN A 190 5.39 -19.58 1.20
CA ASN A 190 6.70 -20.24 1.22
C ASN A 190 6.89 -21.25 0.06
N SER A 191 6.00 -21.27 -0.94
CA SER A 191 6.06 -22.22 -2.07
C SER A 191 7.37 -22.19 -2.86
N ALA A 192 8.04 -21.03 -2.93
CA ALA A 192 9.36 -20.89 -3.54
C ALA A 192 10.17 -19.73 -2.91
N PRO A 193 11.51 -19.83 -2.85
CA PRO A 193 12.35 -18.82 -2.23
C PRO A 193 12.28 -17.50 -3.02
N LEU A 194 12.20 -16.39 -2.28
CA LEU A 194 12.26 -15.05 -2.84
C LEU A 194 13.72 -14.69 -3.12
N ARG A 195 14.04 -14.39 -4.38
CA ARG A 195 15.36 -13.91 -4.80
C ARG A 195 15.28 -12.43 -5.08
N SER A 196 16.32 -11.67 -4.77
CA SER A 196 16.33 -10.24 -5.06
C SER A 196 17.66 -9.79 -5.62
N MET A 197 17.64 -8.74 -6.43
CA MET A 197 18.86 -8.08 -6.89
C MET A 197 18.64 -6.57 -6.86
N ALA A 198 19.67 -5.86 -6.42
CA ALA A 198 19.67 -4.42 -6.29
C ALA A 198 20.80 -3.80 -7.11
N MET A 199 20.54 -2.61 -7.65
CA MET A 199 21.53 -1.75 -8.26
C MET A 199 21.49 -0.40 -7.55
N ARG A 200 22.68 0.09 -7.19
CA ARG A 200 22.87 1.40 -6.59
C ARG A 200 23.94 2.15 -7.34
N ASP A 201 23.59 3.32 -7.84
CA ASP A 201 24.55 4.25 -8.41
C ASP A 201 25.06 5.20 -7.31
N GLY A 202 26.34 5.08 -6.99
CA GLY A 202 26.99 5.92 -5.97
C GLY A 202 27.19 7.38 -6.39
N HIS A 203 27.13 7.69 -7.70
CA HIS A 203 27.28 9.04 -8.21
C HIS A 203 25.96 9.80 -8.23
N THR A 204 24.90 9.18 -8.76
CA THR A 204 23.57 9.81 -8.86
C THR A 204 22.69 9.57 -7.64
N GLY A 205 23.03 8.59 -6.80
CA GLY A 205 22.20 8.17 -5.67
C GLY A 205 20.96 7.37 -6.09
N HIS A 206 20.85 7.00 -7.37
CA HIS A 206 19.74 6.19 -7.87
C HIS A 206 19.83 4.77 -7.33
N TYR A 207 18.68 4.23 -6.98
CA TYR A 207 18.55 2.89 -6.44
C TYR A 207 17.37 2.18 -7.06
N ARG A 208 17.56 0.90 -7.37
CA ARG A 208 16.46 0.02 -7.73
C ARG A 208 16.72 -1.39 -7.21
N ARG A 209 15.66 -2.05 -6.78
CA ARG A 209 15.67 -3.45 -6.38
C ARG A 209 14.47 -4.15 -6.93
N LEU A 210 14.71 -5.37 -7.40
CA LEU A 210 13.71 -6.25 -7.98
C LEU A 210 13.69 -7.56 -7.19
N TRP A 211 12.51 -8.17 -7.09
CA TRP A 211 12.28 -9.45 -6.43
C TRP A 211 11.64 -10.45 -7.37
N TRP A 212 12.11 -11.68 -7.33
CA TRP A 212 11.61 -12.79 -8.14
C TRP A 212 11.22 -13.99 -7.28
N ARG A 213 10.19 -14.69 -7.72
CA ARG A 213 9.84 -16.03 -7.26
C ARG A 213 9.90 -16.97 -8.47
N GLY A 214 10.77 -17.98 -8.42
CA GLY A 214 11.11 -18.73 -9.64
C GLY A 214 11.58 -17.75 -10.72
N ASN A 215 10.98 -17.78 -11.91
CA ASN A 215 11.29 -16.83 -12.98
C ASN A 215 10.34 -15.62 -13.07
N GLN A 216 9.39 -15.48 -12.14
CA GLN A 216 8.40 -14.40 -12.17
C GLN A 216 8.88 -13.20 -11.34
N LEU A 217 8.76 -12.00 -11.89
CA LEU A 217 8.98 -10.77 -11.15
C LEU A 217 7.77 -10.49 -10.25
N VAL A 218 7.99 -10.36 -8.95
CA VAL A 218 6.91 -10.21 -7.95
C VAL A 218 6.96 -8.89 -7.20
N GLY A 219 8.03 -8.11 -7.34
CA GLY A 219 8.16 -6.82 -6.69
C GLY A 219 9.27 -5.95 -7.27
N ALA A 220 9.11 -4.64 -7.12
CA ALA A 220 10.08 -3.63 -7.53
C ALA A 220 10.05 -2.44 -6.58
N VAL A 221 11.22 -1.88 -6.28
CA VAL A 221 11.41 -0.60 -5.58
C VAL A 221 12.41 0.22 -6.38
N MET A 222 12.14 1.51 -6.54
CA MET A 222 12.99 2.47 -7.25
C MET A 222 13.03 3.79 -6.49
N PHE A 223 14.20 4.42 -6.45
CA PHE A 223 14.45 5.73 -5.85
C PHE A 223 15.35 6.55 -6.78
N GLY A 224 14.97 7.81 -7.02
CA GLY A 224 15.62 8.67 -8.00
C GLY A 224 15.09 8.40 -9.40
N ASP A 225 15.85 7.73 -10.26
CA ASP A 225 15.36 7.37 -11.60
C ASP A 225 14.28 6.29 -11.52
N ILE A 226 13.05 6.66 -11.85
CA ILE A 226 11.86 5.79 -11.91
C ILE A 226 11.32 5.62 -13.34
N GLY A 227 12.14 5.89 -14.37
CA GLY A 227 11.72 5.83 -15.77
C GLY A 227 11.17 4.49 -16.22
N ASP A 228 11.62 3.40 -15.60
CA ASP A 228 11.21 2.02 -15.90
C ASP A 228 10.04 1.50 -15.04
N SER A 229 9.48 2.34 -14.16
CA SER A 229 8.41 1.96 -13.24
C SER A 229 7.21 1.29 -13.93
N SER A 230 6.72 1.85 -15.04
CA SER A 230 5.61 1.27 -15.82
C SER A 230 5.95 -0.08 -16.46
N HIS A 231 7.23 -0.29 -16.82
CA HIS A 231 7.66 -1.57 -17.38
C HIS A 231 7.67 -2.65 -16.30
N TYR A 232 8.23 -2.37 -15.12
CA TYR A 232 8.22 -3.31 -14.01
C TYR A 232 6.80 -3.58 -13.49
N LEU A 233 5.94 -2.57 -13.39
CA LEU A 233 4.55 -2.77 -12.98
C LEU A 233 3.85 -3.79 -13.89
N ARG A 234 3.97 -3.62 -15.21
CA ARG A 234 3.39 -4.53 -16.19
C ARG A 234 3.92 -5.96 -16.04
N LEU A 235 5.23 -6.14 -15.89
CA LEU A 235 5.84 -7.45 -15.68
C LEU A 235 5.32 -8.15 -14.42
N ILE A 236 5.08 -7.39 -13.33
CA ILE A 236 4.53 -7.91 -12.09
C ILE A 236 3.04 -8.28 -12.26
N GLU A 237 2.26 -7.44 -12.95
CA GLU A 237 0.84 -7.68 -13.21
C GLU A 237 0.60 -8.90 -14.11
N GLU A 238 1.43 -9.08 -15.14
CA GLU A 238 1.31 -10.20 -16.09
C GLU A 238 1.84 -11.53 -15.50
N GLY A 239 2.57 -11.49 -14.37
CA GLY A 239 3.25 -12.66 -13.83
C GLY A 239 4.23 -13.27 -14.83
N CYS A 240 4.74 -12.48 -15.77
CA CYS A 240 5.57 -12.95 -16.87
C CYS A 240 6.86 -13.56 -16.34
N SER A 241 7.27 -14.67 -16.97
CA SER A 241 8.65 -15.13 -16.92
C SER A 241 9.52 -13.96 -17.37
N ALA A 242 10.43 -13.50 -16.51
CA ALA A 242 11.48 -12.61 -16.92
C ALA A 242 12.40 -13.41 -17.87
N ASP A 243 12.08 -13.42 -19.16
CA ASP A 243 12.88 -14.07 -20.21
C ASP A 243 14.25 -13.39 -20.37
N SER A 244 14.35 -12.16 -19.88
CA SER A 244 15.60 -11.42 -19.73
C SER A 244 16.30 -11.81 -18.43
N SER A 245 17.63 -11.97 -18.49
CA SER A 245 18.42 -12.19 -17.28
C SER A 245 18.14 -11.09 -16.24
N PRO A 246 18.10 -11.39 -14.94
CA PRO A 246 17.93 -10.37 -13.91
C PRO A 246 18.86 -9.16 -14.06
N ALA A 247 20.10 -9.40 -14.55
CA ALA A 247 21.10 -8.35 -14.74
C ALA A 247 20.71 -7.38 -15.85
N THR A 248 20.12 -7.89 -16.93
CA THR A 248 19.59 -7.08 -18.04
C THR A 248 18.41 -6.23 -17.57
N LEU A 249 17.54 -6.77 -16.73
CA LEU A 249 16.38 -6.05 -16.18
C LEU A 249 16.77 -4.91 -15.24
N LEU A 250 17.89 -5.01 -14.54
CA LEU A 250 18.40 -3.94 -13.68
C LEU A 250 19.23 -2.89 -14.41
N ALA A 251 19.78 -3.21 -15.58
CA ALA A 251 20.56 -2.26 -16.34
C ALA A 251 19.69 -1.03 -16.66
N PRO A 252 20.22 0.20 -16.53
CA PRO A 252 19.49 1.40 -16.91
C PRO A 252 19.06 1.27 -18.37
N SER A 253 17.79 1.53 -18.65
CA SER A 253 17.30 1.50 -20.04
C SER A 253 18.09 2.55 -20.83
N THR A 254 18.86 2.10 -21.83
CA THR A 254 19.51 2.99 -22.79
C THR A 254 18.42 3.62 -23.65
N ARG A 255 17.72 4.62 -23.12
CA ARG A 255 16.88 5.50 -23.92
C ARG A 255 17.83 6.42 -24.67
N VAL A 256 18.08 6.09 -25.94
CA VAL A 256 18.64 7.05 -26.87
C VAL A 256 17.65 8.22 -26.89
N ALA A 257 18.10 9.38 -26.43
CA ALA A 257 17.32 10.61 -26.56
C ALA A 257 17.08 10.84 -28.06
N SER A 258 15.84 10.64 -28.49
CA SER A 258 15.34 11.02 -29.81
C SER A 258 14.73 12.40 -29.75
#